data_AF-A0A1H3HGQ4-F1
#
_entry.id   AF-A0A1H3HGQ4-F1
#
_cell.length_a   1.000
_cell.length_b   1.000
_cell.length_c   1.000
_cell.angle_alpha   90.00
_cell.angle_beta   90.00
_cell.angle_gamma   90.00
#
_symmetry.space_group_name_H-M   'P 1'
#
loop_
_entity.id
_entity.type
_entity.pdbx_description
1 polymer ?
#
loop_
_entity_poly.entity_id
_entity_poly.type
_entity_poly.pdbx_seq_one_letter_code
_entity_poly.pdbx_strand_id
1 'polypeptide(L)'
;MIEIELDIFSGRPNPRWTLSPAEQREFLERVINGGVPMAPVSVSDGKLGYRGFVVHTTGTVAHTLKEKKLPTYFRVREGMTTKVDISSEQWLLASVEQLGLQEVVVEAAAEEIVAQPLVEEATALATCSYHVTSSTNFDFWNKESRHRLNNNCYNYCSNWRTNTFAQPGRGTGKIFTSLTVAAIKDAALRDGYKTTCSGGNLRVAFAIWPGVDYHWWRKTKSTSSGTARYCHKPGSTNARNKDNSGNYITSPYSCDRGKYTTWGGYLYGPGSSRQTVN
;
A
#
# COMPACT_ATOMS: atom_id res chain seq x y z
N MET A 1 9.19 -24.44 -2.26
CA MET A 1 7.90 -23.81 -1.96
C MET A 1 7.76 -22.55 -2.80
N ILE A 2 6.56 -22.26 -3.27
CA ILE A 2 6.21 -20.99 -3.92
C ILE A 2 5.14 -20.32 -3.07
N GLU A 3 5.50 -19.19 -2.46
CA GLU A 3 4.57 -18.28 -1.79
C GLU A 3 4.18 -17.18 -2.78
N ILE A 4 2.90 -16.86 -2.85
CA ILE A 4 2.33 -15.78 -3.64
C ILE A 4 1.76 -14.73 -2.70
N GLU A 5 2.01 -13.46 -3.01
CA GLU A 5 1.36 -12.31 -2.40
C GLU A 5 0.55 -11.56 -3.46
N LEU A 6 -0.74 -11.33 -3.20
CA LEU A 6 -1.55 -10.39 -3.98
C LEU A 6 -1.25 -8.98 -3.48
N ASP A 7 -0.48 -8.21 -4.26
CA ASP A 7 -0.04 -6.88 -3.84
C ASP A 7 -1.09 -5.83 -4.23
N ILE A 8 -1.99 -5.51 -3.29
CA ILE A 8 -3.20 -4.69 -3.56
C ILE A 8 -3.49 -3.66 -2.46
N PHE A 9 -3.22 -3.98 -1.20
CA PHE A 9 -3.57 -3.12 -0.07
C PHE A 9 -2.46 -2.12 0.27
N SER A 10 -2.88 -0.95 0.73
CA SER A 10 -2.02 0.08 1.30
C SER A 10 -2.13 0.16 2.82
N GLY A 11 -3.33 -0.01 3.36
CA GLY A 11 -3.64 0.04 4.79
C GLY A 11 -3.55 -1.31 5.47
N ARG A 12 -4.10 -2.35 4.85
CA ARG A 12 -4.09 -3.73 5.38
C ARG A 12 -2.86 -4.52 4.89
N PRO A 13 -2.43 -5.58 5.60
CA PRO A 13 -1.45 -6.54 5.07
C PRO A 13 -2.00 -7.24 3.82
N ASN A 14 -1.17 -7.37 2.79
CA ASN A 14 -1.55 -8.07 1.56
C ASN A 14 -1.88 -9.55 1.81
N PRO A 15 -2.87 -10.13 1.11
CA PRO A 15 -3.12 -11.57 1.14
C PRO A 15 -1.90 -12.34 0.65
N ARG A 16 -1.61 -13.45 1.33
CA ARG A 16 -0.51 -14.36 0.98
C ARG A 16 -0.94 -15.80 1.10
N TRP A 17 -0.44 -16.64 0.21
CA TRP A 17 -0.69 -18.07 0.24
C TRP A 17 0.46 -18.86 -0.36
N THR A 18 0.51 -20.13 -0.03
CA THR A 18 1.45 -21.08 -0.62
C THR A 18 0.72 -21.92 -1.64
N LEU A 19 1.26 -22.04 -2.85
CA LEU A 19 0.71 -22.92 -3.87
C LEU A 19 0.78 -24.38 -3.42
N SER A 20 -0.23 -25.18 -3.76
CA SER A 20 -0.21 -26.63 -3.54
C SER A 20 0.92 -27.32 -4.34
N PRO A 21 1.31 -28.56 -4.01
CA PRO A 21 2.35 -29.25 -4.78
C PRO A 21 2.04 -29.41 -6.28
N ALA A 22 0.76 -29.52 -6.65
CA ALA A 22 0.36 -29.58 -8.06
C ALA A 22 0.52 -28.21 -8.76
N GLU A 23 0.01 -27.15 -8.13
CA GLU A 23 0.14 -25.78 -8.63
C GLU A 23 1.60 -25.31 -8.68
N GLN A 24 2.43 -25.73 -7.71
CA GLN A 24 3.87 -25.43 -7.74
C GLN A 24 4.55 -26.01 -8.97
N ARG A 25 4.19 -27.24 -9.39
CA ARG A 25 4.74 -27.87 -10.60
C ARG A 25 4.29 -27.13 -11.86
N GLU A 26 2.98 -26.88 -11.98
CA GLU A 26 2.42 -26.17 -13.13
C GLU A 26 3.00 -24.75 -13.26
N PHE A 27 3.05 -24.00 -12.16
CA PHE A 27 3.61 -22.66 -12.14
C PHE A 27 5.09 -22.66 -12.52
N LEU A 28 5.87 -23.61 -11.99
CA LEU A 28 7.29 -23.74 -12.32
C LEU A 28 7.50 -24.06 -13.81
N GLU A 29 6.69 -24.93 -14.39
CA GLU A 29 6.70 -25.22 -15.83
C GLU A 29 6.38 -23.96 -16.66
N ARG A 30 5.33 -23.22 -16.30
CA ARG A 30 4.98 -21.94 -16.97
C ARG A 30 6.12 -20.93 -16.89
N VAL A 31 6.78 -20.79 -15.74
CA VAL A 31 7.93 -19.89 -15.55
C VAL A 31 9.12 -20.31 -16.41
N ILE A 32 9.51 -21.59 -16.37
CA ILE A 32 10.67 -22.11 -17.14
C ILE A 32 10.43 -21.97 -18.65
N ASN A 33 9.19 -22.15 -19.10
CA ASN A 33 8.82 -22.03 -20.51
C ASN A 33 8.62 -20.57 -20.97
N GLY A 34 8.83 -19.58 -20.09
CA GLY A 34 8.69 -18.17 -20.41
C GLY A 34 7.24 -17.69 -20.55
N GLY A 35 6.27 -18.48 -20.07
CA GLY A 35 4.85 -18.14 -20.08
C GLY A 35 4.43 -17.14 -18.98
N VAL A 36 5.33 -16.82 -18.05
CA VAL A 36 5.08 -15.87 -16.96
C VAL A 36 5.87 -14.58 -17.19
N PRO A 37 5.21 -13.41 -17.31
CA PRO A 37 5.90 -12.13 -17.38
C PRO A 37 6.51 -11.81 -16.01
N MET A 38 7.83 -11.65 -15.96
CA MET A 38 8.55 -11.37 -14.72
C MET A 38 9.17 -9.98 -14.74
N ALA A 39 9.06 -9.26 -13.62
CA ALA A 39 9.80 -8.02 -13.41
C ALA A 39 10.29 -7.86 -11.97
N PRO A 40 11.22 -6.93 -11.73
CA PRO A 40 11.58 -6.53 -10.39
C PRO A 40 10.35 -6.05 -9.60
N VAL A 41 10.26 -6.45 -8.32
CA VAL A 41 9.12 -6.08 -7.46
C VAL A 41 8.92 -4.57 -7.35
N SER A 42 10.00 -3.79 -7.47
CA SER A 42 10.03 -2.33 -7.38
C SER A 42 9.36 -1.59 -8.54
N VAL A 43 9.04 -2.27 -9.64
CA VAL A 43 8.44 -1.65 -10.83
C VAL A 43 7.09 -0.98 -10.58
N SER A 44 6.37 -1.38 -9.54
CA SER A 44 5.08 -0.79 -9.13
C SER A 44 5.19 -0.04 -7.81
N ASP A 45 6.41 0.35 -7.40
CA ASP A 45 6.65 1.03 -6.13
C ASP A 45 5.88 2.34 -6.06
N GLY A 46 5.07 2.45 -5.00
CA GLY A 46 4.33 3.65 -4.70
C GLY A 46 3.03 3.84 -5.47
N LYS A 47 2.59 2.85 -6.27
CA LYS A 47 1.23 2.80 -6.82
C LYS A 47 0.24 2.36 -5.74
N LEU A 48 -0.86 3.09 -5.58
CA LEU A 48 -2.04 2.67 -4.80
C LEU A 48 -2.91 1.70 -5.63
N GLY A 49 -3.58 0.76 -4.97
CA GLY A 49 -4.47 -0.20 -5.64
C GLY A 49 -3.75 -1.47 -6.07
N TYR A 50 -4.25 -2.15 -7.11
CA TYR A 50 -3.68 -3.40 -7.59
C TYR A 50 -2.30 -3.16 -8.24
N ARG A 51 -1.32 -3.97 -7.83
CA ARG A 51 0.07 -3.89 -8.31
C ARG A 51 0.56 -5.19 -8.93
N GLY A 52 -0.24 -6.25 -8.99
CA GLY A 52 0.16 -7.58 -9.46
C GLY A 52 0.44 -8.57 -8.34
N PHE A 53 1.08 -9.68 -8.70
CA PHE A 53 1.45 -10.74 -7.76
C PHE A 53 2.94 -10.72 -7.48
N VAL A 54 3.33 -10.83 -6.21
CA VAL A 54 4.73 -11.05 -5.83
C VAL A 54 4.92 -12.53 -5.56
N VAL A 55 5.90 -13.12 -6.24
CA VAL A 55 6.27 -14.52 -6.12
C VAL A 55 7.54 -14.61 -5.29
N HIS A 56 7.51 -15.42 -4.25
CA HIS A 56 8.67 -15.74 -3.42
C HIS A 56 8.90 -17.25 -3.40
N THR A 57 10.06 -17.67 -3.88
CA THR A 57 10.41 -19.09 -3.98
C THR A 57 11.51 -19.45 -2.98
N THR A 58 11.38 -20.62 -2.36
CA THR A 58 12.35 -21.16 -1.39
C THR A 58 12.59 -22.65 -1.60
N GLY A 59 13.65 -23.18 -0.99
CA GLY A 59 14.01 -24.61 -1.05
C GLY A 59 14.32 -25.08 -2.47
N THR A 60 13.86 -26.28 -2.82
CA THR A 60 14.14 -26.93 -4.11
C THR A 60 13.70 -26.09 -5.31
N VAL A 61 12.54 -25.44 -5.24
CA VAL A 61 12.05 -24.57 -6.34
C VAL A 61 13.02 -23.41 -6.59
N ALA A 62 13.50 -22.77 -5.52
CA ALA A 62 14.47 -21.67 -5.65
C ALA A 62 15.81 -22.15 -6.21
N HIS A 63 16.22 -23.38 -5.88
CA HIS A 63 17.42 -24.00 -6.45
C HIS A 63 17.27 -24.19 -7.96
N THR A 64 16.17 -24.81 -8.40
CA THR A 64 15.87 -25.02 -9.83
C THR A 64 15.83 -23.72 -10.62
N LEU A 65 15.18 -22.67 -10.09
CA LEU A 65 15.14 -21.36 -10.76
C LEU A 65 16.54 -20.75 -10.89
N LYS A 66 17.38 -20.85 -9.84
CA LYS A 66 18.77 -20.36 -9.89
C LYS A 66 19.62 -21.09 -10.93
N GLU A 67 19.50 -22.41 -11.05
CA GLU A 67 20.20 -23.20 -12.09
C GLU A 67 19.81 -22.73 -13.51
N LYS A 68 18.54 -22.34 -13.69
CA LYS A 68 18.03 -21.77 -14.94
C LYS A 68 18.30 -20.27 -15.10
N LYS A 69 19.04 -19.65 -14.17
CA LYS A 69 19.33 -18.19 -14.12
C LYS A 69 18.07 -17.31 -14.05
N LEU A 70 17.01 -17.82 -13.43
CA LEU A 70 15.74 -17.13 -13.22
C LEU A 70 15.66 -16.53 -11.81
N PRO A 71 14.94 -15.41 -11.61
CA PRO A 71 14.78 -14.78 -10.31
C PRO A 71 13.98 -15.67 -9.36
N THR A 72 14.29 -15.60 -8.07
CA THR A 72 13.58 -16.34 -7.01
C THR A 72 12.60 -15.47 -6.22
N TYR A 73 12.62 -14.16 -6.48
CA TYR A 73 11.74 -13.15 -5.93
C TYR A 73 11.43 -12.12 -7.02
N PHE A 74 10.19 -12.10 -7.51
CA PHE A 74 9.80 -11.29 -8.66
C PHE A 74 8.32 -10.95 -8.64
N ARG A 75 7.91 -10.01 -9.49
CA ARG A 75 6.52 -9.63 -9.70
C ARG A 75 6.00 -10.17 -11.02
N VAL A 76 4.77 -10.68 -11.00
CA VAL A 76 3.96 -11.00 -12.17
C VAL A 76 2.98 -9.86 -12.39
N ARG A 77 3.02 -9.23 -13.57
CA ARG A 77 2.13 -8.12 -13.94
C ARG A 77 1.86 -8.08 -15.45
N GLU A 78 0.64 -7.71 -15.84
CA GLU A 78 0.32 -7.31 -17.21
C GLU A 78 1.19 -6.11 -17.69
N GLY A 79 1.59 -6.12 -18.98
CA GLY A 79 2.11 -4.93 -19.67
C GLY A 79 3.62 -4.66 -19.59
N MET A 80 4.43 -5.57 -19.04
CA MET A 80 5.90 -5.41 -19.06
C MET A 80 6.57 -5.74 -20.39
N THR A 81 5.87 -6.47 -21.25
CA THR A 81 6.20 -6.63 -22.66
C THR A 81 4.88 -6.84 -23.40
N THR A 82 4.65 -6.03 -24.43
CA THR A 82 3.45 -6.10 -25.27
C THR A 82 3.45 -7.41 -26.05
N LYS A 83 2.95 -8.49 -25.42
CA LYS A 83 2.44 -9.76 -26.01
C LYS A 83 2.16 -10.84 -24.95
N VAL A 84 1.96 -10.48 -23.68
CA VAL A 84 1.78 -11.48 -22.62
C VAL A 84 0.30 -11.66 -22.29
N ASP A 85 -0.12 -12.92 -22.32
CA ASP A 85 -1.47 -13.42 -22.04
C ASP A 85 -1.84 -13.19 -20.55
N ILE A 86 -3.03 -12.63 -20.33
CA ILE A 86 -3.68 -12.41 -19.02
C ILE A 86 -3.90 -13.69 -18.22
N SER A 87 -3.76 -14.87 -18.87
CA SER A 87 -3.96 -16.18 -18.24
C SER A 87 -3.10 -16.43 -17.01
N SER A 88 -1.92 -15.82 -16.87
CA SER A 88 -1.08 -16.02 -15.68
C SER A 88 -1.58 -15.26 -14.44
N GLU A 89 -2.02 -14.01 -14.60
CA GLU A 89 -2.62 -13.26 -13.48
C GLU A 89 -4.00 -13.83 -13.12
N GLN A 90 -4.81 -14.21 -14.12
CA GLN A 90 -6.10 -14.86 -13.92
C GLN A 90 -5.95 -16.23 -13.26
N TRP A 91 -4.96 -17.03 -13.65
CA TRP A 91 -4.67 -18.32 -13.00
C TRP A 91 -4.23 -18.11 -11.53
N LEU A 92 -3.40 -17.10 -11.26
CA LEU A 92 -3.02 -16.76 -9.89
C LEU A 92 -4.24 -16.27 -9.08
N LEU A 93 -5.14 -15.46 -9.66
CA LEU A 93 -6.41 -15.09 -9.03
C LEU A 93 -7.29 -16.31 -8.76
N ALA A 94 -7.39 -17.26 -9.71
CA ALA A 94 -8.18 -18.48 -9.53
C ALA A 94 -7.61 -19.39 -8.43
N SER A 95 -6.27 -19.44 -8.26
CA SER A 95 -5.63 -20.19 -7.17
C SER A 95 -6.01 -19.64 -5.77
N VAL A 96 -6.53 -18.42 -5.69
CA VAL A 96 -6.93 -17.75 -4.44
C VAL A 96 -8.35 -18.08 -4.00
N GLU A 97 -9.25 -18.47 -4.91
CA GLU A 97 -10.66 -18.75 -4.58
C GLU A 97 -10.81 -19.88 -3.53
N GLN A 98 -9.80 -20.74 -3.40
CA GLN A 98 -9.77 -21.81 -2.38
C GLN A 98 -9.48 -21.32 -0.94
N LEU A 99 -9.21 -20.03 -0.72
CA LEU A 99 -8.79 -19.47 0.58
C LEU A 99 -9.81 -18.56 1.26
N GLY A 100 -10.98 -18.33 0.66
CA GLY A 100 -12.06 -17.55 1.29
C GLY A 100 -11.74 -16.05 1.47
N LEU A 101 -10.93 -15.46 0.58
CA LEU A 101 -10.88 -14.00 0.49
C LEU A 101 -12.28 -13.46 0.15
N GLN A 102 -12.64 -12.31 0.74
CA GLN A 102 -13.92 -11.68 0.45
C GLN A 102 -14.01 -11.39 -1.06
N GLU A 103 -15.11 -11.82 -1.68
CA GLU A 103 -15.42 -11.69 -3.12
C GLU A 103 -15.10 -10.29 -3.65
N VAL A 104 -15.45 -9.26 -2.86
CA VAL A 104 -15.16 -7.84 -3.14
C VAL A 104 -13.69 -7.53 -3.43
N VAL A 105 -12.72 -8.26 -2.85
CA VAL A 105 -11.28 -8.05 -3.08
C VAL A 105 -10.85 -8.63 -4.42
N VAL A 106 -11.44 -9.77 -4.81
CA VAL A 106 -11.19 -10.43 -6.10
C VAL A 106 -11.83 -9.60 -7.22
N GLU A 107 -13.07 -9.15 -7.03
CA GLU A 107 -13.76 -8.21 -7.93
C GLU A 107 -12.98 -6.91 -8.08
N ALA A 108 -12.53 -6.31 -6.98
CA ALA A 108 -11.72 -5.11 -6.99
C ALA A 108 -10.39 -5.25 -7.75
N ALA A 109 -9.72 -6.40 -7.65
CA ALA A 109 -8.53 -6.69 -8.43
C ALA A 109 -8.85 -6.82 -9.92
N ALA A 110 -9.96 -7.47 -10.27
CA ALA A 110 -10.44 -7.62 -11.64
C ALA A 110 -10.90 -6.28 -12.26
N GLU A 111 -11.54 -5.40 -11.48
CA GLU A 111 -12.00 -4.09 -11.93
C GLU A 111 -10.87 -3.06 -12.12
N GLU A 112 -9.76 -3.18 -11.40
CA GLU A 112 -8.58 -2.32 -11.60
C GLU A 112 -7.91 -2.52 -12.97
N ILE A 113 -8.34 -3.51 -13.74
CA ILE A 113 -7.94 -3.71 -15.13
C ILE A 113 -8.57 -2.63 -16.04
N VAL A 114 -9.63 -1.91 -15.61
CA VAL A 114 -10.29 -0.87 -16.42
C VAL A 114 -10.72 0.35 -15.59
N ALA A 115 -10.25 1.53 -16.02
CA ALA A 115 -10.84 2.87 -15.84
C ALA A 115 -10.34 3.86 -14.75
N GLN A 116 -10.67 5.13 -15.07
CA GLN A 116 -10.13 6.45 -14.72
C GLN A 116 -11.01 7.25 -13.71
N PRO A 117 -10.57 8.43 -13.20
CA PRO A 117 -11.11 9.03 -11.97
C PRO A 117 -12.21 10.11 -12.17
N LEU A 118 -12.91 10.43 -11.07
CA LEU A 118 -13.92 11.49 -10.90
C LEU A 118 -13.50 12.52 -9.83
N VAL A 119 -14.03 13.75 -9.92
CA VAL A 119 -13.59 14.96 -9.19
C VAL A 119 -14.77 15.72 -8.56
N GLU A 120 -14.63 16.21 -7.32
CA GLU A 120 -15.31 17.42 -6.81
C GLU A 120 -14.53 17.99 -5.61
N GLU A 121 -14.80 19.23 -5.15
CA GLU A 121 -13.94 20.08 -4.27
C GLU A 121 -14.33 20.12 -2.76
N ALA A 122 -13.36 20.31 -1.84
CA ALA A 122 -13.61 20.54 -0.40
C ALA A 122 -12.58 21.50 0.27
N THR A 123 -13.13 22.34 1.16
CA THR A 123 -12.57 23.59 1.73
C THR A 123 -11.46 23.45 2.78
N ALA A 124 -10.68 24.53 2.93
CA ALA A 124 -9.46 24.64 3.72
C ALA A 124 -9.67 24.66 5.25
N LEU A 125 -8.80 23.94 5.97
CA LEU A 125 -8.70 23.92 7.44
C LEU A 125 -7.44 24.64 7.95
N ALA A 126 -7.60 25.28 9.12
CA ALA A 126 -6.72 26.25 9.78
C ALA A 126 -5.28 25.79 10.09
N THR A 127 -4.42 26.80 10.29
CA THR A 127 -2.96 26.73 10.46
C THR A 127 -2.57 26.13 11.80
N CYS A 128 -2.39 24.81 11.82
CA CYS A 128 -1.74 24.09 12.92
C CYS A 128 -0.22 24.27 12.84
N SER A 129 0.46 24.48 13.97
CA SER A 129 1.93 24.36 14.02
C SER A 129 2.32 22.93 13.64
N TYR A 130 2.91 22.80 12.45
CA TYR A 130 3.14 21.53 11.81
C TYR A 130 4.40 20.86 12.38
N HIS A 131 4.25 19.73 13.07
CA HIS A 131 5.35 18.76 13.04
C HIS A 131 5.41 18.22 11.61
N VAL A 132 6.42 18.66 10.87
CA VAL A 132 6.66 18.20 9.50
C VAL A 132 7.84 17.25 9.50
N THR A 133 7.66 16.09 8.89
CA THR A 133 8.78 15.30 8.42
C THR A 133 9.23 15.82 7.06
N SER A 134 10.37 15.35 6.58
CA SER A 134 10.83 15.68 5.24
C SER A 134 9.83 15.21 4.17
N SER A 135 9.63 16.06 3.14
CA SER A 135 8.89 15.72 1.92
C SER A 135 9.80 15.24 0.79
N THR A 136 11.12 15.18 1.02
CA THR A 136 12.15 14.89 0.01
C THR A 136 13.15 13.84 0.46
N ASN A 137 13.34 13.66 1.77
CA ASN A 137 14.12 12.58 2.35
C ASN A 137 13.18 11.53 2.96
N PHE A 138 13.17 10.34 2.35
CA PHE A 138 12.38 9.19 2.81
C PHE A 138 13.27 8.05 3.32
N ASP A 139 14.56 8.30 3.54
CA ASP A 139 15.57 7.27 3.79
C ASP A 139 15.22 6.36 4.95
N PHE A 140 14.77 6.94 6.06
CA PHE A 140 14.34 6.14 7.21
C PHE A 140 13.29 5.10 6.83
N TRP A 141 12.33 5.45 5.97
CA TRP A 141 11.22 4.58 5.59
C TRP A 141 11.57 3.64 4.43
N ASN A 142 12.59 3.96 3.64
CA ASN A 142 12.85 3.32 2.35
C ASN A 142 14.15 2.49 2.32
N LYS A 143 15.21 2.92 3.00
CA LYS A 143 16.53 2.27 2.94
C LYS A 143 16.51 0.91 3.63
N GLU A 144 16.03 0.86 4.86
CA GLU A 144 15.99 -0.38 5.63
C GLU A 144 14.82 -1.26 5.19
N SER A 145 15.12 -2.49 4.76
CA SER A 145 14.10 -3.45 4.31
C SER A 145 13.06 -3.70 5.41
N ARG A 146 13.48 -3.80 6.67
CA ARG A 146 12.57 -3.96 7.81
C ARG A 146 11.62 -2.79 7.97
N HIS A 147 12.08 -1.56 7.73
CA HIS A 147 11.22 -0.37 7.83
C HIS A 147 10.27 -0.32 6.63
N ARG A 148 10.81 -0.57 5.45
CA ARG A 148 10.07 -0.49 4.19
C ARG A 148 8.97 -1.54 4.11
N LEU A 149 9.28 -2.79 4.46
CA LEU A 149 8.40 -3.93 4.26
C LEU A 149 7.42 -4.17 5.40
N ASN A 150 7.61 -3.62 6.61
CA ASN A 150 6.76 -3.92 7.79
C ASN A 150 5.96 -2.73 8.31
N ASN A 151 5.98 -1.59 7.62
CA ASN A 151 5.27 -0.39 8.01
C ASN A 151 4.46 0.11 6.82
N ASN A 152 3.24 0.55 7.05
CA ASN A 152 2.28 0.91 6.00
C ASN A 152 1.94 2.42 6.01
N CYS A 153 0.85 2.80 5.35
CA CYS A 153 0.37 4.17 5.31
C CYS A 153 0.01 4.72 6.70
N TYR A 154 -0.51 3.89 7.60
CA TYR A 154 -0.90 4.30 8.95
C TYR A 154 0.33 4.53 9.85
N ASN A 155 1.33 3.64 9.78
CA ASN A 155 2.63 3.84 10.42
C ASN A 155 3.30 5.14 9.95
N TYR A 156 3.35 5.35 8.62
CA TYR A 156 3.93 6.55 8.05
C TYR A 156 3.20 7.82 8.54
N CYS A 157 1.87 7.83 8.50
CA CYS A 157 1.10 9.03 8.82
C CYS A 157 1.04 9.33 10.32
N SER A 158 1.13 8.32 11.19
CA SER A 158 1.31 8.51 12.64
C SER A 158 2.75 8.87 13.03
N ASN A 159 3.68 8.85 12.07
CA ASN A 159 5.12 8.91 12.31
C ASN A 159 5.65 7.83 13.27
N TRP A 160 5.02 6.65 13.28
CA TRP A 160 5.35 5.61 14.25
C TRP A 160 5.69 4.29 13.55
N ARG A 161 6.97 3.90 13.67
CA ARG A 161 7.49 2.64 13.13
C ARG A 161 7.27 1.51 14.13
N THR A 162 6.12 0.82 14.02
CA THR A 162 5.85 -0.37 14.86
C THR A 162 6.50 -1.63 14.29
N ASN A 163 6.81 -1.66 13.00
CA ASN A 163 7.23 -2.85 12.25
C ASN A 163 6.19 -3.99 12.30
N THR A 164 4.89 -3.66 12.29
CA THR A 164 3.81 -4.65 12.43
C THR A 164 2.61 -4.43 11.50
N PHE A 165 2.73 -3.59 10.46
CA PHE A 165 1.57 -3.09 9.69
C PHE A 165 0.47 -2.55 10.61
N ALA A 166 0.69 -1.36 11.18
CA ALA A 166 -0.25 -0.79 12.15
C ALA A 166 -1.65 -0.62 11.53
N GLN A 167 -2.68 -0.90 12.33
CA GLN A 167 -4.08 -0.77 11.95
C GLN A 167 -4.76 0.22 12.91
N PRO A 168 -5.66 1.10 12.43
CA PRO A 168 -6.44 1.98 13.29
C PRO A 168 -7.13 1.19 14.41
N GLY A 169 -6.92 1.62 15.65
CA GLY A 169 -7.49 1.03 16.87
C GLY A 169 -6.71 -0.16 17.43
N ARG A 170 -5.69 -0.67 16.72
CA ARG A 170 -4.90 -1.82 17.20
C ARG A 170 -4.07 -1.46 18.44
N GLY A 171 -3.53 -0.24 18.51
CA GLY A 171 -2.74 0.22 19.65
C GLY A 171 -3.52 0.28 20.95
N THR A 172 -4.86 0.39 20.85
CA THR A 172 -5.80 0.44 21.98
C THR A 172 -6.61 -0.84 22.16
N GLY A 173 -6.30 -1.90 21.42
CA GLY A 173 -7.01 -3.19 21.47
C GLY A 173 -8.42 -3.17 20.86
N LYS A 174 -8.82 -2.08 20.21
CA LYS A 174 -10.14 -1.89 19.59
C LYS A 174 -10.00 -1.50 18.13
N ILE A 175 -9.50 -2.44 17.31
CA ILE A 175 -9.37 -2.28 15.86
C ILE A 175 -10.72 -1.93 15.22
N PHE A 176 -10.70 -1.21 14.09
CA PHE A 176 -11.92 -0.89 13.35
C PHE A 176 -12.77 -2.13 13.05
N THR A 177 -14.09 -1.96 13.02
CA THR A 177 -15.05 -3.06 12.82
C THR A 177 -15.54 -3.18 11.38
N SER A 178 -15.40 -2.12 10.58
CA SER A 178 -15.78 -2.10 9.16
C SER A 178 -14.89 -1.13 8.38
N LEU A 179 -14.84 -1.30 7.06
CA LEU A 179 -14.13 -0.40 6.14
C LEU A 179 -15.03 0.77 5.74
N THR A 180 -15.45 1.55 6.74
CA THR A 180 -16.24 2.77 6.56
C THR A 180 -15.49 3.97 7.10
N VAL A 181 -15.82 5.17 6.61
CA VAL A 181 -15.23 6.42 7.12
C VAL A 181 -15.41 6.54 8.62
N ALA A 182 -16.62 6.26 9.13
CA ALA A 182 -16.94 6.34 10.56
C ALA A 182 -16.09 5.35 11.38
N ALA A 183 -16.08 4.07 11.02
CA ALA A 183 -15.37 3.05 11.79
C ALA A 183 -13.84 3.27 11.79
N ILE A 184 -13.25 3.65 10.65
CA ILE A 184 -11.82 3.96 10.55
C ILE A 184 -11.47 5.22 11.33
N LYS A 185 -12.29 6.28 11.22
CA LYS A 185 -12.10 7.52 11.96
C LYS A 185 -12.16 7.27 13.47
N ASP A 186 -13.19 6.59 13.94
CA ASP A 186 -13.36 6.29 15.37
C ASP A 186 -12.20 5.47 15.92
N ALA A 187 -11.70 4.49 15.14
CA ALA A 187 -10.53 3.71 15.51
C ALA A 187 -9.26 4.55 15.59
N ALA A 188 -9.05 5.47 14.64
CA ALA A 188 -7.92 6.39 14.68
C ALA A 188 -8.02 7.38 15.87
N LEU A 189 -9.23 7.87 16.18
CA LEU A 189 -9.47 8.73 17.34
C LEU A 189 -9.12 8.01 18.65
N ARG A 190 -9.49 6.73 18.80
CA ARG A 190 -9.07 5.90 19.95
C ARG A 190 -7.55 5.80 20.06
N ASP A 191 -6.86 5.70 18.94
CA ASP A 191 -5.40 5.69 18.88
C ASP A 191 -4.76 7.07 19.08
N GLY A 192 -5.53 8.12 19.41
CA GLY A 192 -5.02 9.44 19.77
C GLY A 192 -4.95 10.45 18.62
N TYR A 193 -5.60 10.16 17.48
CA TYR A 193 -5.86 11.18 16.47
C TYR A 193 -6.93 12.14 16.99
N LYS A 194 -6.95 13.36 16.45
CA LYS A 194 -7.87 14.43 16.84
C LYS A 194 -8.56 15.03 15.62
N THR A 195 -9.75 15.57 15.83
CA THR A 195 -10.48 16.37 14.82
C THR A 195 -10.07 17.83 14.83
N THR A 196 -9.42 18.29 15.90
CA THR A 196 -8.89 19.63 16.07
C THR A 196 -7.39 19.60 16.38
N CYS A 197 -6.67 20.64 15.97
CA CYS A 197 -5.24 20.79 16.24
C CYS A 197 -4.99 21.38 17.63
N SER A 198 -3.95 20.92 18.33
CA SER A 198 -3.46 21.51 19.58
C SER A 198 -1.97 21.93 19.50
N GLY A 199 -1.52 22.43 18.35
CA GLY A 199 -0.18 23.01 18.13
C GLY A 199 0.97 22.02 17.93
N GLY A 200 0.73 20.71 18.04
CA GLY A 200 1.77 19.68 17.99
C GLY A 200 1.43 18.46 17.13
N ASN A 201 0.43 18.56 16.26
CA ASN A 201 -0.13 17.41 15.56
C ASN A 201 0.35 17.29 14.11
N LEU A 202 0.44 16.05 13.62
CA LEU A 202 0.65 15.77 12.20
C LEU A 202 -0.65 16.02 11.46
N ARG A 203 -0.65 16.92 10.48
CA ARG A 203 -1.81 17.07 9.59
C ARG A 203 -1.88 15.87 8.66
N VAL A 204 -2.96 15.11 8.72
CA VAL A 204 -3.16 13.89 7.94
C VAL A 204 -4.52 13.91 7.26
N ALA A 205 -4.68 13.05 6.27
CA ALA A 205 -5.95 12.76 5.64
C ALA A 205 -6.05 11.27 5.34
N PHE A 206 -7.26 10.78 5.13
CA PHE A 206 -7.47 9.41 4.69
C PHE A 206 -8.66 9.28 3.74
N ALA A 207 -8.68 8.18 3.01
CA ALA A 207 -9.75 7.77 2.13
C ALA A 207 -9.96 6.25 2.26
N ILE A 208 -11.15 5.81 1.88
CA ILE A 208 -11.56 4.41 1.86
C ILE A 208 -11.64 3.97 0.40
N TRP A 209 -11.08 2.80 0.11
CA TRP A 209 -11.48 1.98 -1.02
C TRP A 209 -12.69 1.17 -0.55
N PRO A 210 -13.92 1.50 -1.02
CA PRO A 210 -15.14 0.89 -0.50
C PRO A 210 -15.06 -0.62 -0.41
N GLY A 211 -15.31 -1.18 0.78
CA GLY A 211 -15.27 -2.62 1.02
C GLY A 211 -13.89 -3.29 0.99
N VAL A 212 -12.83 -2.59 0.57
CA VAL A 212 -11.55 -3.22 0.21
C VAL A 212 -10.37 -2.72 1.04
N ASP A 213 -10.20 -1.42 1.29
CA ASP A 213 -9.07 -0.94 2.09
C ASP A 213 -9.24 0.51 2.54
N TYR A 214 -8.25 1.05 3.25
CA TYR A 214 -8.11 2.47 3.54
C TYR A 214 -6.68 2.93 3.26
N HIS A 215 -6.51 4.23 2.99
CA HIS A 215 -5.19 4.80 2.78
C HIS A 215 -5.04 6.17 3.42
N TRP A 216 -3.85 6.46 3.91
CA TRP A 216 -3.52 7.66 4.67
C TRP A 216 -2.41 8.48 4.00
N TRP A 217 -2.53 9.80 4.12
CA TRP A 217 -1.53 10.79 3.71
C TRP A 217 -1.18 11.72 4.87
N ARG A 218 0.05 12.23 4.88
CA ARG A 218 0.55 13.19 5.87
C ARG A 218 1.11 14.42 5.18
N LYS A 219 0.79 15.62 5.68
CA LYS A 219 1.43 16.86 5.26
C LYS A 219 2.87 16.91 5.80
N THR A 220 3.80 17.19 4.92
CA THR A 220 5.25 17.23 5.14
C THR A 220 5.81 18.51 4.53
N LYS A 221 7.07 18.83 4.80
CA LYS A 221 7.75 20.01 4.25
C LYS A 221 9.10 19.65 3.70
N SER A 222 9.46 20.25 2.58
CA SER A 222 10.80 20.17 2.03
C SER A 222 11.77 20.90 2.97
N THR A 223 12.86 20.24 3.34
CA THR A 223 13.91 20.84 4.18
C THR A 223 14.76 21.85 3.42
N SER A 224 14.82 21.75 2.07
CA SER A 224 15.58 22.68 1.22
C SER A 224 14.73 23.86 0.74
N SER A 225 13.53 23.61 0.21
CA SER A 225 12.70 24.65 -0.43
C SER A 225 11.59 25.20 0.46
N GLY A 226 11.35 24.57 1.62
CA GLY A 226 10.22 24.90 2.49
C GLY A 226 8.83 24.57 1.90
N THR A 227 8.75 24.02 0.69
CA THR A 227 7.48 23.67 0.03
C THR A 227 6.77 22.54 0.78
N ALA A 228 5.50 22.74 1.13
CA ALA A 228 4.72 21.74 1.84
C ALA A 228 3.96 20.83 0.86
N ARG A 229 4.17 19.51 0.97
CA ARG A 229 3.48 18.48 0.16
C ARG A 229 2.81 17.45 1.05
N TYR A 230 1.83 16.73 0.53
CA TYR A 230 1.41 15.49 1.16
C TYR A 230 2.31 14.35 0.70
N CYS A 231 2.56 13.42 1.60
CA CYS A 231 3.33 12.22 1.36
C CYS A 231 2.57 11.02 1.91
N HIS A 232 2.91 9.84 1.41
CA HIS A 232 2.27 8.59 1.77
C HIS A 232 3.23 7.42 1.58
N LYS A 233 2.83 6.26 2.11
CA LYS A 233 3.54 4.99 1.95
C LYS A 233 2.52 3.89 1.62
N PRO A 234 2.35 3.52 0.33
CA PRO A 234 1.44 2.45 -0.08
C PRO A 234 1.95 1.09 0.39
N GLY A 235 1.38 0.56 1.48
CA GLY A 235 1.72 -0.77 2.01
C GLY A 235 3.24 -0.94 2.22
N SER A 236 3.78 -2.04 1.70
CA SER A 236 5.20 -2.42 1.74
C SER A 236 6.11 -1.61 0.79
N THR A 237 5.55 -0.72 -0.04
CA THR A 237 6.31 0.01 -1.06
C THR A 237 6.99 1.26 -0.50
N ASN A 238 7.83 1.92 -1.29
CA ASN A 238 8.52 3.15 -0.86
C ASN A 238 7.55 4.27 -0.43
N ALA A 239 7.90 4.97 0.65
CA ALA A 239 7.30 6.25 0.98
C ALA A 239 7.68 7.29 -0.10
N ARG A 240 6.72 8.13 -0.49
CA ARG A 240 6.85 9.09 -1.58
C ARG A 240 5.91 10.29 -1.42
N ASN A 241 6.07 11.26 -2.31
CA ASN A 241 5.28 12.49 -2.40
C ASN A 241 4.49 12.61 -3.71
N LYS A 242 4.37 11.52 -4.47
CA LYS A 242 3.72 11.48 -5.78
C LYS A 242 2.51 10.58 -5.78
N ASP A 243 1.44 10.98 -6.46
CA ASP A 243 0.22 10.20 -6.64
C ASP A 243 0.38 9.08 -7.69
N ASN A 244 -0.72 8.41 -8.04
CA ASN A 244 -0.74 7.31 -9.02
C ASN A 244 -0.45 7.78 -10.45
N SER A 245 -0.75 9.04 -10.77
CA SER A 245 -0.41 9.68 -12.04
C SER A 245 1.02 10.23 -12.07
N GLY A 246 1.78 10.10 -10.98
CA GLY A 246 3.17 10.57 -10.88
C GLY A 246 3.31 12.06 -10.54
N ASN A 247 2.20 12.74 -10.22
CA ASN A 247 2.17 14.15 -9.87
C ASN A 247 2.45 14.36 -8.38
N TYR A 248 3.03 15.49 -8.00
CA TYR A 248 3.19 15.83 -6.59
C TYR A 248 1.85 16.01 -5.88
N ILE A 249 1.70 15.41 -4.70
CA ILE A 249 0.44 15.48 -3.94
C ILE A 249 0.36 16.82 -3.21
N THR A 250 -0.42 17.75 -3.77
CA THR A 250 -0.73 19.04 -3.15
C THR A 250 -1.91 18.93 -2.18
N SER A 251 -2.87 18.04 -2.50
CA SER A 251 -4.06 17.69 -1.73
C SER A 251 -4.38 16.20 -1.87
N PRO A 252 -4.55 15.43 -0.78
CA PRO A 252 -4.96 14.03 -0.84
C PRO A 252 -6.39 13.83 -1.33
N TYR A 253 -7.18 14.89 -1.28
CA TYR A 253 -8.58 14.86 -1.67
C TYR A 253 -8.75 14.81 -3.19
N SER A 254 -7.92 15.57 -3.92
CA SER A 254 -8.00 15.71 -5.38
C SER A 254 -6.87 15.04 -6.15
N CYS A 255 -5.87 14.45 -5.48
CA CYS A 255 -4.83 13.70 -6.17
C CYS A 255 -5.36 12.38 -6.74
N ASP A 256 -4.62 11.82 -7.70
CA ASP A 256 -4.93 10.48 -8.21
C ASP A 256 -4.65 9.41 -7.14
N ARG A 257 -5.73 9.00 -6.48
CA ARG A 257 -5.73 8.01 -5.40
C ARG A 257 -6.26 6.65 -5.85
N GLY A 258 -6.41 6.41 -7.16
CA GLY A 258 -7.02 5.18 -7.68
C GLY A 258 -8.39 4.89 -7.07
N LYS A 259 -8.65 3.64 -6.70
CA LYS A 259 -9.94 3.18 -6.16
C LYS A 259 -10.22 3.57 -4.70
N TYR A 260 -9.31 4.28 -4.03
CA TYR A 260 -9.62 4.89 -2.73
C TYR A 260 -10.53 6.09 -2.96
N THR A 261 -11.82 5.90 -3.25
CA THR A 261 -12.74 6.94 -3.76
C THR A 261 -13.62 7.58 -2.68
N THR A 262 -13.85 6.94 -1.53
CA THR A 262 -14.65 7.55 -0.45
C THR A 262 -13.77 8.41 0.45
N TRP A 263 -14.03 9.72 0.48
CA TRP A 263 -13.22 10.67 1.27
C TRP A 263 -13.48 10.53 2.78
N GLY A 264 -12.41 10.33 3.56
CA GLY A 264 -12.48 10.20 5.01
C GLY A 264 -12.28 11.51 5.78
N GLY A 265 -11.74 12.53 5.11
CA GLY A 265 -11.50 13.84 5.71
C GLY A 265 -10.09 13.99 6.29
N TYR A 266 -9.87 15.18 6.85
CA TYR A 266 -8.64 15.54 7.54
C TYR A 266 -8.73 15.19 9.03
N LEU A 267 -7.59 14.81 9.60
CA LEU A 267 -7.39 14.58 11.03
C LEU A 267 -6.02 15.14 11.46
N TYR A 268 -5.81 15.16 12.77
CA TYR A 268 -4.58 15.59 13.42
C TYR A 268 -4.00 14.41 14.19
N GLY A 269 -2.92 13.82 13.66
CA GLY A 269 -2.25 12.68 14.26
C GLY A 269 -1.47 13.03 15.54
N PRO A 270 -1.06 12.04 16.33
CA PRO A 270 -0.47 12.21 17.66
C PRO A 270 0.82 13.05 17.70
N GLY A 271 1.57 13.18 16.59
CA GLY A 271 2.71 14.10 16.50
C GLY A 271 3.79 13.86 17.55
N SER A 272 4.22 14.91 18.26
CA SER A 272 5.29 14.88 19.26
C SER A 272 5.07 13.92 20.44
N SER A 273 3.85 13.40 20.61
CA SER A 273 3.53 12.42 21.66
C SER A 273 4.00 10.98 21.37
N ARG A 274 4.47 10.68 20.16
CA ARG A 274 5.04 9.38 19.80
C ARG A 274 6.47 9.55 19.34
N GLN A 275 7.39 8.70 19.85
CA GLN A 275 8.82 8.76 19.55
C GLN A 275 9.05 8.97 18.06
N THR A 276 9.55 10.16 17.76
CA THR A 276 9.73 10.67 16.41
C THR A 276 10.73 9.78 15.69
N VAL A 277 10.28 9.24 14.56
CA VAL A 277 11.20 8.99 13.46
C VAL A 277 11.68 10.37 13.00
N ASN A 278 12.92 10.74 13.35
CA ASN A 278 13.61 11.90 12.80
C ASN A 278 14.30 11.52 11.49
#